data_AF-A0A3N5T5D5-F1
#
_entry.id   AF-A0A3N5T5D5-F1
#
_cell.length_a   1.000
_cell.length_b   1.000
_cell.length_c   1.000
_cell.angle_alpha   90.00
_cell.angle_beta   90.00
_cell.angle_gamma   90.00
#
_symmetry.space_group_name_H-M   'P 1'
#
loop_
_entity.id
_entity.type
_entity.pdbx_description
1 polymer ?
#
loop_
_entity_poly.entity_id
_entity_poly.type
_entity_poly.pdbx_seq_one_letter_code
_entity_poly.pdbx_strand_id
1 'polypeptide(L)'
;MESLWAPWRMDYILGEKEKGCFFCRRPAEERDEENLILLRGREAFVMMNKFPYNNGHLMIVPNRHCVDMEDLTDGESSELFDLMKISVKVLKSALRPHGFNLGINIGTAGGAGEAHLHFHIVPRWTGDTNFMPVIGETKI
;
A
#
# COMPACT_ATOMS: atom_id res chain seq x y z
N MET A 1 5.09 -23.42 -19.27
CA MET A 1 4.53 -22.15 -19.76
C MET A 1 4.20 -21.36 -18.50
N GLU A 2 5.14 -20.53 -18.07
CA GLU A 2 5.06 -19.81 -16.79
C GLU A 2 3.99 -18.73 -16.90
N SER A 3 2.88 -18.92 -16.20
CA SER A 3 1.78 -17.98 -16.16
C SER A 3 2.25 -16.66 -15.54
N LEU A 4 2.40 -15.62 -16.36
CA LEU A 4 2.57 -14.20 -16.01
C LEU A 4 1.29 -13.59 -15.42
N TRP A 5 0.49 -14.40 -14.74
CA TRP A 5 -0.49 -13.94 -13.78
C TRP A 5 0.25 -13.69 -12.47
N ALA A 6 -0.28 -12.88 -11.56
CA ALA A 6 0.10 -12.99 -10.15
C ALA A 6 -0.63 -14.22 -9.60
N PRO A 7 -0.13 -15.47 -9.72
CA PRO A 7 -0.93 -16.66 -9.45
C PRO A 7 -1.24 -16.71 -7.95
N TRP A 8 -0.34 -16.15 -7.13
CA TRP A 8 -0.48 -15.93 -5.69
C TRP A 8 -1.61 -14.95 -5.31
N ARG A 9 -2.11 -14.11 -6.24
CA ARG A 9 -3.27 -13.24 -5.98
C ARG A 9 -4.55 -14.07 -5.88
N MET A 10 -4.66 -15.13 -6.68
CA MET A 10 -5.77 -16.07 -6.57
C MET A 10 -5.69 -16.83 -5.25
N ASP A 11 -4.50 -17.26 -4.82
CA ASP A 11 -4.32 -17.92 -3.51
C ASP A 11 -4.70 -17.00 -2.33
N TYR A 12 -4.51 -15.68 -2.47
CA TYR A 12 -4.95 -14.71 -1.46
C TYR A 12 -6.46 -14.43 -1.51
N ILE A 13 -7.06 -14.35 -2.71
CA ILE A 13 -8.50 -14.13 -2.88
C ILE A 13 -9.30 -15.37 -2.46
N LEU A 14 -8.80 -16.55 -2.79
CA LEU A 14 -9.41 -17.86 -2.53
C LEU A 14 -8.99 -18.47 -1.19
N GLY A 15 -7.89 -18.00 -0.61
CA GLY A 15 -7.39 -18.47 0.69
C GLY A 15 -8.29 -18.04 1.85
N GLU A 16 -8.15 -18.73 2.97
CA GLU A 16 -8.87 -18.34 4.19
C GLU A 16 -8.45 -16.93 4.60
N LYS A 17 -9.42 -16.01 4.63
CA LYS A 17 -9.21 -14.70 5.22
C LYS A 17 -9.05 -14.88 6.72
N GLU A 18 -7.83 -14.67 7.20
CA GLU A 18 -7.57 -14.62 8.63
C GLU A 18 -8.47 -13.58 9.30
N LYS A 19 -8.95 -13.90 10.50
CA LYS A 19 -9.87 -13.02 11.24
C LYS A 19 -9.12 -11.80 11.78
N GLY A 20 -9.73 -10.63 11.60
CA GLY A 20 -9.22 -9.36 12.12
C GLY A 20 -8.46 -8.53 11.09
N CYS A 21 -8.18 -7.27 11.44
CA CYS A 21 -7.53 -6.34 10.55
C CYS A 21 -6.03 -6.66 10.40
N PHE A 22 -5.56 -6.91 9.17
CA PHE A 22 -4.15 -7.26 8.94
C PHE A 22 -3.20 -6.10 9.27
N PHE A 23 -3.66 -4.86 9.13
CA PHE A 23 -2.89 -3.67 9.47
C PHE A 23 -2.69 -3.49 10.98
N CYS A 24 -3.57 -4.04 11.82
CA CYS A 24 -3.36 -4.08 13.26
C CYS A 24 -2.45 -5.23 13.67
N ARG A 25 -2.65 -6.41 13.06
CA ARG A 25 -1.96 -7.64 13.45
C ARG A 25 -0.49 -7.64 13.04
N ARG A 26 -0.18 -7.31 11.78
CA ARG A 26 1.19 -7.42 11.26
C ARG A 26 2.21 -6.59 12.05
N PRO A 27 1.93 -5.31 12.40
CA PRO A 27 2.85 -4.55 13.23
C PRO A 27 3.06 -5.15 14.62
N ALA A 28 2.08 -5.86 15.18
CA ALA A 28 2.18 -6.47 16.52
C ALA A 28 3.05 -7.74 16.55
N GLU A 29 3.32 -8.35 15.40
CA GLU A 29 4.15 -9.55 15.31
C GLU A 29 5.66 -9.25 15.33
N GLU A 30 6.07 -7.98 15.25
CA GLU A 30 7.47 -7.53 15.27
C GLU A 30 8.40 -8.20 14.23
N ARG A 31 7.82 -8.75 13.16
CA ARG A 31 8.53 -9.36 12.03
C ARG A 31 8.49 -8.47 10.81
N ASP A 32 9.20 -7.35 10.87
CA ASP A 32 9.07 -6.26 9.89
C ASP A 32 9.36 -6.69 8.44
N GLU A 33 10.42 -7.48 8.21
CA GLU A 33 10.78 -7.96 6.88
C GLU A 33 9.71 -8.87 6.27
N GLU A 34 9.24 -9.87 7.03
CA GLU A 34 8.18 -10.79 6.61
C GLU A 34 6.85 -10.06 6.36
N ASN A 35 6.57 -9.02 7.15
CA ASN A 35 5.36 -8.23 7.06
C ASN A 35 5.43 -7.07 6.06
N LEU A 36 6.60 -6.88 5.44
CA LEU A 36 6.91 -5.81 4.49
C LEU A 36 6.82 -4.40 5.09
N ILE A 37 7.07 -4.26 6.39
CA ILE A 37 7.13 -2.97 7.10
C ILE A 37 8.51 -2.37 6.87
N LEU A 38 8.54 -1.14 6.36
CA LEU A 38 9.78 -0.42 6.02
C LEU A 38 10.19 0.58 7.09
N LEU A 39 9.22 1.19 7.77
CA LEU A 39 9.44 2.23 8.76
C LEU A 39 8.30 2.28 9.75
N ARG A 40 8.62 2.36 11.05
CA ARG A 40 7.68 2.58 12.13
C ARG A 40 7.86 4.00 12.68
N GLY A 41 6.79 4.79 12.62
CA GLY A 41 6.67 6.07 13.32
C GLY A 41 5.99 5.90 14.68
N ARG A 42 5.60 7.02 15.29
CA ARG A 42 4.91 7.05 16.60
C ARG A 42 3.43 6.72 16.45
N GLU A 43 2.77 7.36 15.48
CA GLU A 43 1.33 7.30 15.23
C GLU A 43 1.00 6.51 13.95
N ALA A 44 1.99 6.26 13.09
CA ALA A 44 1.78 5.57 11.82
C ALA A 44 3.02 4.79 11.37
N PHE A 45 2.86 3.90 10.40
CA PHE A 45 3.94 3.12 9.80
C PHE A 45 3.83 3.07 8.27
N VAL A 46 4.95 2.74 7.63
CA VAL A 46 5.06 2.56 6.17
C VAL A 46 5.31 1.09 5.87
N MET A 47 4.58 0.54 4.91
CA MET A 47 4.77 -0.83 4.43
C MET A 47 4.66 -0.92 2.91
N MET A 48 5.21 -1.98 2.32
CA MET A 48 5.01 -2.27 0.91
C MET A 48 3.66 -2.94 0.68
N ASN A 49 3.00 -2.60 -0.42
CA ASN A 49 1.81 -3.32 -0.84
C ASN A 49 2.20 -4.70 -1.40
N LYS A 50 1.62 -5.77 -0.84
CA LYS A 50 1.82 -7.16 -1.32
C LYS A 50 1.32 -7.36 -2.76
N PHE A 51 0.36 -6.53 -3.20
CA PHE A 51 -0.20 -6.53 -4.55
C PHE A 51 0.02 -5.13 -5.17
N PRO A 52 1.28 -4.80 -5.53
CA PRO A 52 1.62 -3.46 -5.96
C PRO A 52 0.99 -3.10 -7.30
N TYR A 53 0.56 -1.84 -7.49
CA TYR A 53 0.19 -1.36 -8.82
C TYR A 53 1.43 -1.23 -9.70
N ASN A 54 2.52 -0.70 -9.15
CA ASN A 54 3.84 -0.59 -9.75
C ASN A 54 4.90 -0.89 -8.69
N ASN A 55 6.12 -1.20 -9.14
CA ASN A 55 7.26 -1.37 -8.24
C ASN A 55 7.44 -0.16 -7.32
N GLY A 56 7.63 -0.43 -6.02
CA GLY A 56 7.70 0.60 -4.99
C GLY A 56 6.34 1.14 -4.54
N HIS A 57 5.23 0.44 -4.79
CA HIS A 57 3.92 0.79 -4.22
C HIS A 57 3.96 0.65 -2.69
N LEU A 58 3.91 1.78 -1.99
CA LEU A 58 3.87 1.84 -0.54
C LEU A 58 2.48 2.17 -0.02
N MET A 59 2.21 1.76 1.21
CA MET A 59 1.05 2.12 2.00
C MET A 59 1.52 2.77 3.30
N ILE A 60 0.88 3.88 3.70
CA ILE A 60 1.10 4.51 4.99
C ILE A 60 -0.17 4.37 5.82
N VAL A 61 -0.03 3.89 7.04
CA VAL A 61 -1.14 3.35 7.82
C VAL A 61 -1.03 3.89 9.25
N PRO A 62 -2.10 4.46 9.84
CA PRO A 62 -2.11 4.83 11.24
C PRO A 62 -2.03 3.56 12.12
N ASN A 63 -1.31 3.65 13.23
CA ASN A 63 -1.18 2.58 14.22
C ASN A 63 -2.54 2.25 14.84
N ARG A 64 -3.32 3.30 15.16
CA ARG A 64 -4.70 3.14 15.63
C ARG A 64 -5.60 2.68 14.50
N HIS A 65 -6.47 1.72 14.81
CA HIS A 65 -7.51 1.29 13.89
C HIS A 65 -8.54 2.41 13.71
N CYS A 66 -8.63 2.91 12.48
CA CYS A 66 -9.48 4.02 12.08
C CYS A 66 -9.92 3.76 10.64
N VAL A 67 -11.21 3.97 10.35
CA VAL A 67 -11.79 3.67 9.03
C VAL A 67 -11.93 4.93 8.19
N ASP A 68 -12.34 6.02 8.84
CA ASP A 68 -12.71 7.27 8.22
C ASP A 68 -11.69 8.37 8.51
N MET A 69 -11.43 9.23 7.53
CA MET A 69 -10.35 10.21 7.63
C MET A 69 -10.62 11.28 8.68
N GLU A 70 -11.88 11.61 8.93
CA GLU A 70 -12.33 12.57 9.95
C GLU A 70 -12.05 12.13 11.39
N ASP A 71 -11.79 10.84 11.62
CA ASP A 71 -11.47 10.31 12.94
C ASP A 71 -9.99 10.47 13.29
N LEU A 72 -9.13 10.89 12.36
CA LEU A 72 -7.72 11.11 12.62
C LEU A 72 -7.51 12.30 13.56
N THR A 73 -6.66 12.10 14.56
CA THR A 73 -6.15 13.21 15.37
C THR A 73 -5.20 14.08 14.54
N ASP A 74 -4.96 15.31 15.01
CA ASP A 74 -3.99 16.22 14.38
C ASP A 74 -2.57 15.61 14.35
N GLY A 75 -2.21 14.87 15.40
CA GLY A 75 -0.92 14.17 15.50
C GLY A 75 -0.78 13.07 14.45
N GLU A 76 -1.77 12.19 14.35
CA GLU A 76 -1.82 11.14 13.32
C GLU A 76 -1.78 11.74 11.92
N SER A 77 -2.60 12.76 11.66
CA SER A 77 -2.65 13.46 10.38
C SER A 77 -1.29 14.05 9.99
N SER A 78 -0.63 14.73 10.93
CA SER A 78 0.69 15.31 10.68
C SER A 78 1.73 14.24 10.36
N GLU A 79 1.80 13.18 11.17
CA GLU A 79 2.80 12.13 10.96
C GLU A 79 2.56 11.32 9.69
N LEU A 80 1.29 11.06 9.33
CA LEU A 80 0.94 10.46 8.04
C LEU A 80 1.51 11.29 6.87
N PHE A 81 1.33 12.62 6.90
CA PHE A 81 1.89 13.51 5.89
C PHE A 81 3.42 13.57 5.91
N ASP A 82 4.05 13.53 7.08
CA ASP A 82 5.52 13.48 7.21
C ASP A 82 6.09 12.19 6.62
N LEU A 83 5.48 11.04 6.93
CA LEU A 83 5.86 9.76 6.35
C LEU A 83 5.62 9.72 4.85
N MET A 84 4.56 10.36 4.32
CA MET A 84 4.35 10.50 2.87
C MET A 84 5.50 11.24 2.20
N LYS A 85 5.93 12.38 2.78
CA LYS A 85 7.07 13.16 2.26
C LYS A 85 8.36 12.34 2.27
N ILE A 86 8.64 11.62 3.36
CA ILE A 86 9.83 10.75 3.48
C ILE A 86 9.79 9.65 2.42
N SER A 87 8.65 8.98 2.28
CA SER A 87 8.45 7.89 1.33
C SER A 87 8.67 8.34 -0.11
N VAL A 88 8.11 9.48 -0.52
CA VAL A 88 8.34 10.06 -1.85
C VAL A 88 9.82 10.38 -2.07
N LYS A 89 10.51 10.95 -1.06
CA LYS A 89 11.95 11.26 -1.16
C LYS A 89 12.79 10.00 -1.35
N VAL A 90 12.52 8.94 -0.59
CA VAL A 90 13.23 7.66 -0.69
C VAL A 90 12.96 7.01 -2.05
N LEU A 91 11.70 6.95 -2.50
CA LEU A 91 11.34 6.37 -3.79
C LEU A 91 11.98 7.12 -4.97
N LYS A 92 12.07 8.46 -4.89
CA LYS A 92 12.81 9.27 -5.88
C LYS A 92 14.27 8.86 -5.97
N SER A 93 14.93 8.66 -4.83
CA SER A 93 16.34 8.26 -4.78
C SER A 93 16.56 6.82 -5.26
N ALA A 94 15.69 5.89 -4.86
CA ALA A 94 15.87 4.46 -5.12
C ALA A 94 15.46 4.06 -6.54
N LEU A 95 14.34 4.60 -7.04
CA LEU A 95 13.71 4.12 -8.28
C LEU A 95 13.69 5.14 -9.42
N ARG A 96 13.94 6.43 -9.12
CA ARG A 96 13.89 7.53 -10.11
C ARG A 96 12.59 7.54 -10.97
N PRO A 97 11.39 7.48 -10.35
CA PRO A 97 10.13 7.61 -11.08
C PRO A 97 9.96 9.01 -11.68
N HIS A 98 9.18 9.10 -12.76
CA HIS A 98 8.83 10.36 -13.41
C HIS A 98 7.69 11.10 -12.68
N GLY A 99 6.91 10.40 -11.85
CA GLY A 99 5.80 10.97 -11.09
C GLY A 99 5.25 10.02 -10.03
N PHE A 100 4.17 10.41 -9.36
CA PHE A 100 3.51 9.62 -8.32
C PHE A 100 1.99 9.79 -8.38
N ASN A 101 1.24 8.74 -8.04
CA ASN A 101 -0.13 8.86 -7.57
C ASN A 101 -0.16 8.69 -6.05
N LEU A 102 -0.80 9.64 -5.38
CA LEU A 102 -1.08 9.61 -3.96
C LEU A 102 -2.58 9.57 -3.77
N GLY A 103 -3.11 8.67 -2.93
CA GLY A 103 -4.55 8.57 -2.74
C GLY A 103 -4.97 7.64 -1.62
N ILE A 104 -6.25 7.73 -1.27
CA ILE A 104 -6.93 6.89 -0.29
C ILE A 104 -8.26 6.41 -0.88
N ASN A 105 -8.67 5.22 -0.49
CA ASN A 105 -9.99 4.67 -0.77
C ASN A 105 -10.73 4.54 0.56
N ILE A 106 -11.90 5.15 0.69
CA ILE A 106 -12.72 5.11 1.90
C ILE A 106 -14.03 4.36 1.60
N GLY A 107 -14.37 3.42 2.48
CA GLY A 107 -15.56 2.58 2.37
C GLY A 107 -15.51 1.56 1.22
N THR A 108 -16.39 0.56 1.31
CA THR A 108 -16.49 -0.52 0.31
C THR A 108 -16.74 0.02 -1.09
N ALA A 109 -17.61 1.03 -1.22
CA ALA A 109 -17.92 1.66 -2.51
C ALA A 109 -16.73 2.42 -3.10
N GLY A 110 -15.84 2.96 -2.27
CA GLY A 110 -14.60 3.60 -2.70
C GLY A 110 -13.50 2.61 -3.09
N GLY A 111 -13.74 1.30 -2.96
CA GLY A 111 -12.75 0.27 -3.27
C GLY A 111 -11.76 -0.01 -2.14
N ALA A 112 -12.09 0.36 -0.89
CA ALA A 112 -11.31 -0.04 0.28
C ALA A 112 -11.42 -1.56 0.48
N GLY A 113 -10.29 -2.27 0.37
CA GLY A 113 -10.27 -3.74 0.51
C GLY A 113 -10.25 -4.24 1.96
N GLU A 114 -9.81 -3.40 2.90
CA GLU A 114 -9.75 -3.64 4.34
C GLU A 114 -10.31 -2.40 5.04
N ALA A 115 -11.07 -2.60 6.10
CA ALA A 115 -11.70 -1.50 6.85
C ALA A 115 -10.69 -0.88 7.84
N HIS A 116 -9.57 -0.37 7.34
CA HIS A 116 -8.57 0.41 8.07
C HIS A 116 -7.93 1.36 7.07
N LEU A 117 -7.96 2.65 7.38
CA LEU A 117 -7.47 3.71 6.53
C LEU A 117 -5.99 3.50 6.16
N HIS A 118 -5.67 3.62 4.87
CA HIS A 118 -4.30 3.52 4.39
C HIS A 118 -4.08 4.36 3.14
N PHE A 119 -2.95 5.06 3.10
CA PHE A 119 -2.58 5.99 2.03
C PHE A 119 -1.65 5.31 1.05
N HIS A 120 -2.06 5.27 -0.21
CA HIS A 120 -1.29 4.70 -1.29
C HIS A 120 -0.29 5.71 -1.85
N ILE A 121 0.94 5.25 -2.05
CA ILE A 121 1.98 5.96 -2.81
C ILE A 121 2.41 5.06 -3.95
N VAL A 122 2.06 5.42 -5.18
CA VAL A 122 2.37 4.64 -6.37
C VAL A 122 3.35 5.41 -7.26
N PRO A 123 4.61 4.98 -7.37
CA PRO A 123 5.56 5.51 -8.34
C PRO A 123 5.07 5.29 -9.78
N ARG A 124 5.25 6.30 -10.65
CA ARG A 124 4.81 6.28 -12.05
C ARG A 124 5.96 6.61 -13.00
N TRP A 125 5.93 5.98 -14.17
CA TRP A 125 6.80 6.29 -15.30
C TRP A 125 5.97 6.59 -16.54
N THR A 126 6.51 7.45 -17.40
CA THR A 126 5.90 7.72 -18.71
C THR A 126 5.84 6.43 -19.51
N GLY A 127 4.64 5.97 -19.87
CA GLY A 127 4.44 4.72 -20.60
C GLY A 127 4.43 3.45 -19.74
N ASP A 128 4.34 3.57 -18.41
CA ASP A 128 4.23 2.41 -17.50
C ASP A 128 2.93 1.62 -17.65
N THR A 129 1.95 2.19 -18.35
CA THR A 129 0.74 1.52 -18.81
C THR A 129 0.88 1.36 -20.32
N ASN A 130 1.25 0.16 -20.76
CA ASN A 130 1.38 -0.18 -22.17
C ASN A 130 0.20 -1.05 -22.62
N PHE A 131 0.26 -1.61 -23.84
CA PHE A 131 -0.84 -2.43 -24.36
C PHE A 131 -1.03 -3.75 -23.61
N MET A 132 0.00 -4.25 -22.90
CA MET A 132 -0.07 -5.53 -22.19
C MET A 132 -1.11 -5.53 -21.06
N PRO A 133 -1.17 -4.53 -20.15
CA PRO A 133 -2.22 -4.49 -19.14
C PRO A 133 -3.60 -4.10 -19.69
N VAL A 134 -3.65 -3.39 -20.82
CA VAL A 134 -4.90 -2.88 -21.41
C VAL A 134 -5.61 -3.90 -22.28
N ILE A 135 -4.86 -4.69 -23.06
CA ILE A 135 -5.40 -5.68 -24.02
C ILE A 135 -5.11 -7.10 -23.56
N GLY A 136 -3.90 -7.34 -23.03
CA GLY A 136 -3.44 -8.66 -22.63
C GLY A 136 -3.68 -9.01 -21.16
N GLU A 137 -4.34 -8.13 -20.39
CA GLU A 137 -4.56 -8.27 -18.93
C GLU A 137 -3.29 -8.62 -18.14
N THR A 138 -2.11 -8.30 -18.67
CA THR A 138 -0.80 -8.72 -18.14
C THR A 138 0.02 -7.49 -17.81
N LYS A 139 0.55 -7.42 -16.59
CA LYS A 139 1.46 -6.34 -16.15
C LYS A 139 2.83 -6.92 -15.81
N ILE A 140 3.89 -6.35 -16.39
CA ILE A 140 5.31 -6.71 -16.21
C ILE A 140 6.00 -5.59 -15.43
#